data_AF-A0A5D6YGL4-F1
#
_entry.id   AF-A0A5D6YGL4-F1
#
_cell.length_a   1.000
_cell.length_b   1.000
_cell.length_c   1.000
_cell.angle_alpha   90.00
_cell.angle_beta   90.00
_cell.angle_gamma   90.00
#
_symmetry.space_group_name_H-M   'P 1'
#
loop_
_entity.id
_entity.type
_entity.pdbx_description
1 polymer ?
#
loop_
_entity_poly.entity_id
_entity_poly.type
_entity_poly.pdbx_seq_one_letter_code
_entity_poly.pdbx_strand_id
1 'polypeptide(L)'
;MRALERNVAASASTVAGIQDHSVASYKLSMAYSRLLLVSNFADAVRSRASVTRNGEVSPALLSALRVLCHLFALTQLEADAGEFMECDAVLPAELPLVRANVENLLVQVRPHAVVLVDGFNFSDHCLHTTLGRYDGRPYEALYDSVQHDPVNHGSDKVALHELLLPIRKEIAR
;
A
#
# COMPACT_ATOMS: atom_id res chain seq x y z
N MET A 1 20.14 -16.76 3.39
CA MET A 1 21.05 -16.25 4.45
C MET A 1 22.44 -16.88 4.43
N ARG A 2 22.60 -18.19 4.68
CA ARG A 2 23.93 -18.84 4.79
C ARG A 2 24.83 -18.73 3.56
N ALA A 3 24.27 -18.54 2.37
CA ALA A 3 25.06 -18.26 1.16
C ALA A 3 25.63 -16.84 1.16
N LEU A 4 24.82 -15.84 1.53
CA LEU A 4 25.26 -14.45 1.63
C LEU A 4 26.31 -14.26 2.73
N GLU A 5 26.12 -14.89 3.89
CA GLU A 5 27.11 -14.86 4.98
C GLU A 5 28.46 -15.43 4.56
N ARG A 6 28.46 -16.55 3.83
CA ARG A 6 29.69 -17.14 3.28
C ARG A 6 30.36 -16.22 2.25
N ASN A 7 29.58 -15.60 1.38
CA ASN A 7 30.10 -14.71 0.34
C ASN A 7 30.69 -13.41 0.93
N VAL A 8 30.02 -12.83 1.93
CA VAL A 8 30.52 -11.66 2.66
C VAL A 8 31.78 -12.02 3.46
N ALA A 9 31.83 -13.19 4.09
CA ALA A 9 33.00 -13.66 4.83
C ALA A 9 34.21 -14.01 3.92
N ALA A 10 33.98 -14.33 2.66
CA ALA A 10 35.04 -14.61 1.68
C ALA A 10 35.71 -13.35 1.11
N SER A 11 35.14 -12.17 1.38
CA SER A 11 35.65 -10.89 0.88
C SER A 11 36.77 -10.33 1.76
N ALA A 12 37.60 -9.43 1.21
CA ALA A 12 38.75 -8.87 1.91
C ALA A 12 38.41 -8.09 3.20
N SER A 13 37.18 -7.58 3.30
CA SER A 13 36.61 -7.02 4.54
C SER A 13 35.10 -7.15 4.54
N THR A 14 34.45 -7.08 5.70
CA THR A 14 32.98 -7.13 5.81
C THR A 14 32.30 -6.01 5.03
N VAL A 15 32.88 -4.81 5.04
CA VAL A 15 32.33 -3.65 4.30
C VAL A 15 32.44 -3.88 2.80
N ALA A 16 33.57 -4.41 2.32
CA ALA A 16 33.75 -4.78 0.92
C ALA A 16 32.76 -5.87 0.51
N GLY A 17 32.61 -6.92 1.31
CA GLY A 17 31.66 -8.00 1.01
C GLY A 17 30.20 -7.56 0.99
N ILE A 18 29.80 -6.63 1.86
CA ILE A 18 28.45 -6.04 1.82
C ILE A 18 28.28 -5.18 0.56
N GLN A 19 29.29 -4.38 0.20
CA GLN A 19 29.25 -3.54 -0.99
C GLN A 19 29.16 -4.37 -2.28
N ASP A 20 29.99 -5.40 -2.39
CA ASP A 20 30.05 -6.32 -3.53
C ASP A 20 28.75 -7.13 -3.68
N HIS A 21 28.03 -7.34 -2.57
CA HIS A 21 26.72 -8.01 -2.53
C HIS A 21 25.58 -7.08 -2.08
N SER A 22 25.64 -5.81 -2.48
CA SER A 22 24.68 -4.77 -2.05
C SER A 22 23.21 -5.12 -2.36
N VAL A 23 22.94 -5.69 -3.54
CA VAL A 23 21.58 -6.10 -3.93
C VAL A 23 21.02 -7.21 -3.02
N ALA A 24 21.83 -8.22 -2.72
CA ALA A 24 21.41 -9.32 -1.85
C ALA A 24 21.23 -8.85 -0.39
N SER A 25 22.08 -7.92 0.06
CA SER A 25 21.95 -7.29 1.38
C SER A 25 20.67 -6.44 1.49
N TYR A 26 20.33 -5.70 0.43
CA TYR A 26 19.07 -4.95 0.35
C TYR A 26 17.86 -5.89 0.41
N LYS A 27 17.83 -6.95 -0.41
CA LYS A 27 16.75 -7.95 -0.41
C LYS A 27 16.57 -8.58 0.98
N LEU A 28 17.68 -8.94 1.64
CA LEU A 28 17.65 -9.49 2.99
C LEU A 28 17.05 -8.50 4.00
N SER A 29 17.45 -7.23 3.93
CA SER A 29 16.93 -6.18 4.81
C SER A 29 15.42 -5.97 4.61
N MET A 30 14.95 -5.99 3.37
CA MET A 30 13.53 -5.89 3.03
C MET A 30 12.74 -7.11 3.55
N ALA A 31 13.24 -8.32 3.31
CA ALA A 31 12.60 -9.55 3.80
C ALA A 31 12.51 -9.58 5.34
N TYR A 32 13.58 -9.18 6.03
CA TYR A 32 13.58 -9.08 7.49
C TYR A 32 12.59 -8.03 8.01
N SER A 33 12.53 -6.86 7.37
CA SER A 33 11.58 -5.80 7.73
C SER A 33 10.13 -6.26 7.57
N ARG A 34 9.82 -6.97 6.47
CA ARG A 34 8.50 -7.56 6.23
C ARG A 34 8.16 -8.63 7.27
N LEU A 35 9.10 -9.51 7.60
CA LEU A 35 8.93 -10.52 8.65
C LEU A 35 8.58 -9.86 10.00
N LEU A 36 9.28 -8.78 10.36
CA LEU A 36 9.01 -8.03 11.59
C LEU A 36 7.61 -7.42 11.58
N LEU A 37 7.19 -6.80 10.46
CA LEU A 37 5.83 -6.24 10.32
C LEU A 37 4.75 -7.31 10.46
N VAL A 38 4.89 -8.46 9.79
CA VAL A 38 3.91 -9.55 9.85
C VAL A 38 3.88 -10.15 11.27
N SER A 39 5.03 -10.37 11.89
CA SER A 39 5.11 -10.95 13.23
C SER A 39 4.50 -10.02 14.27
N ASN A 40 4.86 -8.73 14.24
CA ASN A 40 4.31 -7.72 15.15
C ASN A 40 2.80 -7.58 14.97
N PHE A 41 2.29 -7.61 13.73
CA PHE A 41 0.85 -7.55 13.50
C PHE A 41 0.14 -8.80 14.03
N ALA A 42 0.67 -10.00 13.76
CA ALA A 42 0.13 -11.24 14.29
C ALA A 42 0.10 -11.25 15.82
N ASP A 43 1.16 -10.78 16.47
CA ASP A 43 1.25 -10.72 17.92
C ASP A 43 0.35 -9.65 18.53
N ALA A 44 0.19 -8.50 17.87
CA ALA A 44 -0.79 -7.48 18.27
C ALA A 44 -2.23 -8.03 18.21
N VAL A 45 -2.59 -8.76 17.16
CA VAL A 45 -3.93 -9.36 17.03
C VAL A 45 -4.16 -10.51 18.02
N ARG A 46 -3.11 -11.22 18.44
CA ARG A 46 -3.19 -12.24 19.50
C ARG A 46 -3.30 -11.62 20.90
N SER A 47 -2.56 -10.55 21.16
CA SER A 47 -2.53 -9.86 22.44
C SER A 47 -3.70 -8.88 22.57
N ARG A 48 -4.80 -9.32 23.20
CA ARG A 48 -6.01 -8.51 23.46
C ARG A 48 -5.72 -7.17 24.16
N ALA A 49 -4.65 -7.10 24.94
CA ALA A 49 -4.23 -5.90 25.67
C ALA A 49 -3.66 -4.79 24.77
N SER A 50 -3.23 -5.12 23.54
CA SER A 50 -2.64 -4.14 22.61
C SER A 50 -3.68 -3.39 21.76
N VAL A 51 -4.91 -3.90 21.68
CA VAL A 51 -5.94 -3.38 20.76
C VAL A 51 -6.78 -2.26 21.39
N THR A 52 -7.00 -2.26 22.71
CA THR A 52 -7.71 -1.17 23.40
C THR A 52 -7.08 -0.80 24.74
N ARG A 53 -7.05 0.51 25.04
CA ARG A 53 -6.59 1.05 26.33
C ARG A 53 -7.47 0.61 27.52
N ASN A 54 -8.71 0.19 27.25
CA ASN A 54 -9.71 -0.14 28.25
C ASN A 54 -10.01 -1.66 28.36
N GLY A 55 -9.26 -2.52 27.64
CA GLY A 55 -9.35 -3.98 27.76
C GLY A 55 -10.58 -4.64 27.12
N GLU A 56 -11.61 -3.88 26.77
CA GLU A 56 -12.78 -4.38 26.05
C GLU A 56 -12.55 -4.25 24.54
N VAL A 57 -12.46 -5.39 23.85
CA VAL A 57 -12.38 -5.45 22.39
C VAL A 57 -13.56 -6.27 21.91
N SER A 58 -14.36 -5.70 20.99
CA SER A 58 -15.45 -6.45 20.37
C SER A 58 -14.91 -7.69 19.66
N PRO A 59 -15.52 -8.87 19.83
CA PRO A 59 -15.11 -10.07 19.12
C PRO A 59 -15.21 -9.90 17.60
N ALA A 60 -16.14 -9.05 17.11
CA ALA A 60 -16.26 -8.72 15.70
C ALA A 60 -15.04 -7.95 15.18
N LEU A 61 -14.53 -6.98 15.95
CA LEU A 61 -13.33 -6.22 15.59
C LEU A 61 -12.09 -7.13 15.54
N LEU A 62 -11.91 -8.00 16.54
CA LEU A 62 -10.81 -8.98 16.54
C LEU A 62 -10.89 -9.92 15.33
N SER A 63 -12.08 -10.35 14.95
CA SER A 63 -12.29 -11.17 13.76
C SER A 63 -11.87 -10.43 12.49
N ALA A 64 -12.31 -9.19 12.31
CA ALA A 64 -11.93 -8.36 11.16
C ALA A 64 -10.40 -8.11 11.10
N LEU A 65 -9.77 -7.82 12.24
CA LEU A 65 -8.32 -7.62 12.32
C LEU A 65 -7.52 -8.89 12.01
N ARG A 66 -8.03 -10.07 12.37
CA ARG A 66 -7.42 -11.36 11.99
C ARG A 66 -7.47 -11.59 10.49
N VAL A 67 -8.62 -11.32 9.86
CA VAL A 67 -8.77 -11.42 8.40
C VAL A 67 -7.79 -10.45 7.71
N LEU A 68 -7.67 -9.22 8.19
CA LEU A 68 -6.68 -8.25 7.69
C LEU A 68 -5.24 -8.73 7.87
N CYS A 69 -4.91 -9.30 9.03
CA CYS A 69 -3.57 -9.84 9.30
C CYS A 69 -3.22 -10.99 8.33
N HIS A 70 -4.17 -11.90 8.07
CA HIS A 70 -3.98 -12.97 7.09
C HIS A 70 -3.82 -12.42 5.67
N LEU A 71 -4.66 -11.44 5.29
CA LEU A 71 -4.58 -10.80 3.98
C LEU A 71 -3.23 -10.09 3.80
N PHE A 72 -2.77 -9.37 4.81
CA PHE A 72 -1.45 -8.72 4.79
C PHE A 72 -0.32 -9.74 4.63
N ALA A 73 -0.32 -10.82 5.41
CA ALA A 73 0.72 -11.85 5.31
C ALA A 73 0.74 -12.53 3.94
N LEU A 74 -0.42 -12.91 3.40
CA LEU A 74 -0.50 -13.58 2.09
C LEU A 74 -0.14 -12.65 0.93
N THR A 75 -0.48 -11.37 1.00
CA THR A 75 -0.08 -10.39 -0.03
C THR A 75 1.42 -10.12 -0.02
N GLN A 76 2.07 -10.13 1.15
CA GLN A 76 3.54 -10.07 1.20
C GLN A 76 4.18 -11.34 0.62
N LEU A 77 3.62 -12.52 0.94
CA LEU A 77 4.10 -13.79 0.41
C LEU A 77 3.95 -13.85 -1.11
N GLU A 78 2.81 -13.40 -1.66
CA GLU A 78 2.60 -13.35 -3.11
C GLU A 78 3.58 -12.38 -3.80
N ALA A 79 3.81 -11.20 -3.22
CA ALA A 79 4.73 -10.21 -3.77
C ALA A 79 6.17 -10.73 -3.87
N ASP A 80 6.61 -11.53 -2.89
CA ASP A 80 7.96 -12.11 -2.83
C ASP A 80 8.00 -13.60 -3.21
N ALA A 81 6.97 -14.10 -3.90
CA ALA A 81 6.79 -15.54 -4.16
C ALA A 81 8.03 -16.21 -4.78
N GLY A 82 8.74 -15.52 -5.68
CA GLY A 82 9.95 -16.04 -6.29
C GLY A 82 11.06 -16.36 -5.29
N GLU A 83 11.25 -15.51 -4.27
CA GLU A 83 12.28 -15.73 -3.24
C GLU A 83 11.91 -16.87 -2.29
N PHE A 84 10.61 -17.04 -2.00
CA PHE A 84 10.11 -18.18 -1.24
C PHE A 84 10.24 -19.51 -2.00
N MET A 85 10.05 -19.48 -3.32
CA MET A 85 10.28 -20.64 -4.18
C MET A 85 11.77 -21.02 -4.26
N GLU A 86 12.66 -20.03 -4.37
CA GLU A 86 14.12 -20.26 -4.35
C GLU A 86 14.61 -20.89 -3.04
N CYS A 87 13.87 -20.68 -1.94
CA CYS A 87 14.17 -21.26 -0.63
C CYS A 87 13.45 -22.59 -0.36
N ASP A 88 12.75 -23.16 -1.34
CA ASP A 88 11.88 -24.34 -1.19
C ASP A 88 10.83 -24.19 -0.08
N ALA A 89 10.49 -22.95 0.30
CA ALA A 89 9.53 -22.65 1.36
C ALA A 89 8.08 -22.67 0.85
N VAL A 90 7.89 -22.40 -0.45
CA VAL A 90 6.60 -22.45 -1.14
C VAL A 90 6.79 -23.16 -2.48
N LEU A 91 5.98 -24.19 -2.72
CA LEU A 91 6.01 -24.92 -3.98
C LEU A 91 5.25 -24.13 -5.06
N PRO A 92 5.67 -24.19 -6.33
CA PRO A 92 4.94 -23.56 -7.44
C PRO A 92 3.46 -23.99 -7.51
N ALA A 93 3.17 -25.24 -7.11
CA ALA A 93 1.82 -25.80 -7.08
C ALA A 93 0.92 -25.19 -5.99
N GLU A 94 1.50 -24.56 -4.96
CA GLU A 94 0.77 -23.94 -3.85
C GLU A 94 0.41 -22.47 -4.12
N LEU A 95 1.10 -21.80 -5.05
CA LEU A 95 0.83 -20.41 -5.39
C LEU A 95 -0.59 -20.13 -5.88
N PRO A 96 -1.22 -20.99 -6.71
CA PRO A 96 -2.62 -20.82 -7.07
C PRO A 96 -3.55 -20.84 -5.84
N LEU A 97 -3.25 -21.66 -4.84
CA LEU A 97 -4.02 -21.72 -3.60
C LEU A 97 -3.84 -20.45 -2.76
N VAL A 98 -2.62 -19.91 -2.68
CA VAL A 98 -2.34 -18.63 -2.02
C VAL A 98 -3.18 -17.51 -2.64
N ARG A 99 -3.20 -17.42 -3.98
CA ARG A 99 -4.00 -16.41 -4.71
C ARG A 99 -5.49 -16.54 -4.46
N ALA A 100 -6.02 -17.76 -4.53
CA ALA A 100 -7.42 -18.02 -4.22
C ALA A 100 -7.77 -17.60 -2.77
N ASN A 101 -6.86 -17.82 -1.82
CA ASN A 101 -7.05 -17.37 -0.43
C ASN A 101 -7.03 -15.85 -0.30
N VAL A 102 -6.17 -15.14 -1.02
CA VAL A 102 -6.17 -13.66 -1.07
C VAL A 102 -7.52 -13.15 -1.57
N GLU A 103 -8.04 -13.69 -2.67
CA GLU A 103 -9.35 -13.32 -3.22
C GLU A 103 -10.49 -13.57 -2.21
N ASN A 104 -10.50 -14.74 -1.56
CA ASN A 104 -11.48 -15.07 -0.53
C ASN A 104 -11.41 -14.14 0.69
N LEU A 105 -10.22 -13.72 1.10
CA LEU A 105 -10.03 -12.78 2.20
C LEU A 105 -10.48 -11.37 1.81
N LEU A 106 -10.25 -10.93 0.57
CA LEU A 106 -10.73 -9.63 0.07
C LEU A 106 -12.26 -9.54 0.13
N VAL A 107 -12.98 -10.61 -0.22
CA VAL A 107 -14.45 -10.69 -0.10
C VAL A 107 -14.89 -10.53 1.36
N GLN A 108 -14.18 -11.14 2.31
CA GLN A 108 -14.47 -11.03 3.74
C GLN A 108 -14.17 -9.64 4.31
N VAL A 109 -13.13 -8.95 3.84
CA VAL A 109 -12.77 -7.60 4.29
C VAL A 109 -13.70 -6.54 3.70
N ARG A 110 -14.19 -6.73 2.47
CA ARG A 110 -15.02 -5.76 1.75
C ARG A 110 -16.14 -5.09 2.58
N PRO A 111 -17.01 -5.82 3.31
CA PRO A 111 -18.07 -5.18 4.10
C PRO A 111 -17.55 -4.34 5.27
N HIS A 112 -16.32 -4.58 5.72
CA HIS A 112 -15.69 -3.86 6.84
C HIS A 112 -14.76 -2.74 6.38
N ALA A 113 -14.41 -2.67 5.08
CA ALA A 113 -13.36 -1.79 4.57
C ALA A 113 -13.58 -0.31 4.94
N VAL A 114 -14.81 0.21 4.74
CA VAL A 114 -15.17 1.60 5.07
C VAL A 114 -15.04 1.86 6.58
N VAL A 115 -15.61 0.98 7.41
CA VAL A 115 -15.55 1.13 8.88
C VAL A 115 -14.12 1.04 9.42
N LEU A 116 -13.28 0.22 8.81
CA LEU A 116 -11.87 0.08 9.18
C LEU A 116 -11.07 1.35 8.89
N VAL A 117 -11.32 2.01 7.74
CA VAL A 117 -10.66 3.29 7.43
C VAL A 117 -11.24 4.45 8.24
N ASP A 118 -12.55 4.43 8.51
CA ASP A 118 -13.20 5.40 9.41
C ASP A 118 -12.63 5.31 10.84
N GLY A 119 -12.14 4.13 11.25
CA GLY A 119 -11.47 3.92 12.53
C GLY A 119 -10.20 4.74 12.74
N PHE A 120 -9.58 5.27 11.68
CA PHE A 120 -8.48 6.24 11.81
C PHE A 120 -8.95 7.63 12.27
N ASN A 121 -10.24 7.91 12.15
CA ASN A 121 -10.90 9.13 12.62
C ASN A 121 -10.22 10.41 12.08
N PHE A 122 -9.85 10.41 10.80
CA PHE A 122 -9.35 11.60 10.12
C PHE A 122 -10.51 12.53 9.76
N SER A 123 -10.36 13.82 10.06
CA SER A 123 -11.34 14.82 9.62
C SER A 123 -11.17 15.15 8.13
N ASP A 124 -12.23 15.61 7.48
CA ASP A 124 -12.17 16.10 6.09
C ASP A 124 -11.12 17.21 5.91
N HIS A 125 -10.90 18.04 6.93
CA HIS A 125 -9.85 19.05 6.93
C HIS A 125 -8.44 18.44 6.91
N CYS A 126 -8.21 17.36 7.67
CA CYS A 126 -6.94 16.65 7.67
C CYS A 126 -6.70 15.87 6.37
N LEU A 127 -7.74 15.25 5.82
CA LEU A 127 -7.67 14.47 4.58
C LEU A 127 -7.49 15.36 3.35
N HIS A 128 -8.09 16.56 3.37
CA HIS A 128 -7.97 17.59 2.33
C HIS A 128 -8.15 17.03 0.91
N THR A 129 -9.15 16.15 0.74
CA THR A 129 -9.50 15.53 -0.54
C THR A 129 -11.00 15.63 -0.79
N THR A 130 -11.37 15.90 -2.04
CA THR A 130 -12.76 15.94 -2.50
C THR A 130 -13.36 14.55 -2.70
N LEU A 131 -12.54 13.55 -3.04
CA LEU A 131 -12.97 12.16 -3.25
C LEU A 131 -13.19 11.39 -1.96
N GLY A 132 -12.34 11.64 -0.95
CA GLY A 132 -12.36 10.94 0.33
C GLY A 132 -13.27 11.59 1.38
N ARG A 133 -14.31 12.31 0.94
CA ARG A 133 -15.17 13.10 1.82
C ARG A 133 -16.10 12.21 2.64
N TYR A 134 -16.21 12.48 3.94
CA TYR A 134 -16.95 11.62 4.86
C TYR A 134 -18.45 11.53 4.55
N ASP A 135 -19.06 12.58 4.02
CA ASP A 135 -20.51 12.62 3.73
C ASP A 135 -20.92 11.86 2.44
N GLY A 136 -19.98 11.22 1.75
CA GLY A 136 -20.25 10.38 0.58
C GLY A 136 -20.70 11.15 -0.67
N ARG A 137 -20.45 12.47 -0.73
CA ARG A 137 -20.81 13.33 -1.87
C ARG A 137 -19.56 13.91 -2.56
N PRO A 138 -18.80 13.06 -3.29
CA PRO A 138 -17.54 13.46 -3.89
C PRO A 138 -17.72 14.28 -5.18
N TYR A 139 -18.81 14.06 -5.93
CA TYR A 139 -19.01 14.69 -7.23
C TYR A 139 -19.32 16.18 -7.10
N GLU A 140 -20.15 16.56 -6.12
CA GLU A 140 -20.44 17.96 -5.83
C GLU A 140 -19.19 18.67 -5.31
N ALA A 141 -18.44 18.04 -4.41
CA ALA A 141 -17.20 18.59 -3.90
C ALA A 141 -16.13 18.76 -4.99
N LEU A 142 -16.02 17.81 -5.92
CA LEU A 142 -15.14 17.93 -7.09
C LEU A 142 -15.58 19.07 -8.00
N TYR A 143 -16.87 19.16 -8.30
CA TYR A 143 -17.41 20.23 -9.14
C TYR A 143 -17.11 21.60 -8.53
N ASP A 144 -17.44 21.77 -7.25
CA ASP A 144 -17.19 23.01 -6.51
C ASP A 144 -15.70 23.33 -6.47
N SER A 145 -14.83 22.35 -6.20
CA SER A 145 -13.38 22.55 -6.20
C SER A 145 -12.84 23.00 -7.55
N VAL A 146 -13.32 22.43 -8.65
CA VAL A 146 -12.89 22.82 -9.99
C VAL A 146 -13.39 24.23 -10.33
N GLN A 147 -14.59 24.62 -9.90
CA GLN A 147 -15.09 25.98 -10.15
C GLN A 147 -14.15 27.05 -9.59
N HIS A 148 -13.48 26.80 -8.46
CA HIS A 148 -12.55 27.74 -7.83
C HIS A 148 -11.13 27.71 -8.42
N ASP A 149 -10.87 26.90 -9.45
CA ASP A 149 -9.58 26.88 -10.11
C ASP A 149 -9.29 28.24 -10.77
N PRO A 150 -8.13 28.88 -10.51
CA PRO A 150 -7.77 30.16 -11.12
C PRO A 150 -7.87 30.17 -12.65
N VAL A 151 -7.64 29.04 -13.31
CA VAL A 151 -7.73 28.90 -14.78
C VAL A 151 -9.17 29.14 -15.26
N ASN A 152 -10.18 28.83 -14.46
CA ASN A 152 -11.59 29.02 -14.82
C ASN A 152 -12.07 30.47 -14.67
N HIS A 153 -11.32 31.29 -13.94
CA HIS A 153 -11.64 32.70 -13.71
C HIS A 153 -10.75 33.67 -14.49
N GLY A 154 -9.72 33.17 -15.18
CA GLY A 154 -8.87 33.97 -16.06
C GLY A 154 -9.67 34.54 -17.23
N SER A 155 -9.86 35.87 -17.25
CA SER A 155 -10.42 36.60 -18.40
C SER A 155 -9.51 36.53 -19.62
N ASP A 156 -8.19 36.45 -19.38
CA ASP A 156 -7.19 36.39 -20.42
C ASP A 156 -6.93 34.94 -20.83
N LYS A 157 -7.71 34.49 -21.82
CA LYS A 157 -7.39 33.28 -22.58
C LYS A 157 -6.20 33.55 -23.51
N VAL A 158 -5.05 33.96 -22.95
CA VAL A 158 -3.83 34.34 -23.67
C VAL A 158 -3.44 33.23 -24.64
N ALA A 159 -3.38 32.00 -24.15
CA ALA A 159 -3.07 30.84 -24.98
C ALA A 159 -4.05 30.66 -26.16
N LEU A 160 -5.35 30.98 -25.97
CA LEU A 160 -6.33 30.92 -27.06
C LEU A 160 -6.06 32.01 -28.10
N HIS A 161 -5.90 33.26 -27.66
CA HIS A 161 -5.81 34.41 -28.55
C HIS A 161 -4.45 34.55 -29.23
N GLU A 162 -3.37 34.30 -28.50
CA GLU A 162 -2.00 34.50 -28.99
C GLU A 162 -1.41 33.27 -29.67
N LEU A 163 -1.86 32.06 -29.34
CA LEU A 163 -1.27 30.82 -29.88
C LEU A 163 -2.27 30.05 -30.75
N LEU A 164 -3.41 29.64 -30.18
CA LEU A 164 -4.32 28.71 -30.86
C LEU A 164 -5.06 29.34 -32.05
N LEU A 165 -5.52 30.58 -31.92
CA LEU A 165 -6.24 31.27 -33.01
C LEU A 165 -5.33 31.58 -34.22
N PRO A 166 -4.07 32.06 -34.05
CA PRO A 166 -3.13 32.21 -35.16
C PRO A 166 -2.83 30.90 -35.88
N ILE A 167 -2.52 29.82 -35.14
CA ILE A 167 -2.26 28.50 -35.72
C ILE A 167 -3.47 28.01 -36.55
N ARG A 168 -4.69 28.17 -36.01
CA ARG A 168 -5.91 27.80 -36.74
C ARG A 168 -6.06 28.57 -38.06
N LYS A 169 -5.71 29.85 -38.08
CA LYS A 169 -5.78 30.69 -39.29
C LYS A 169 -4.73 30.28 -40.33
N GLU A 170 -3.57 29.81 -39.90
CA GLU A 170 -2.50 29.34 -40.78
C GLU A 170 -2.86 28.00 -41.45
N ILE A 171 -3.43 27.06 -40.70
CA ILE A 171 -3.87 25.76 -41.22
C ILE A 171 -5.08 25.89 -42.18
N ALA A 172 -5.92 26.91 -41.99
CA ALA A 172 -7.11 27.12 -42.82
C ALA A 172 -6.83 27.83 -44.17
N ARG A 173 -5.57 28.14 -44.48
CA ARG A 173 -5.12 28.67 -45.78
C ARG A 173 -4.60 27.55 -46.66
#